data_AF-A0A0F9K033-F1
#
_entry.id   AF-A0A0F9K033-F1
#
_cell.length_a   1.000
_cell.length_b   1.000
_cell.length_c   1.000
_cell.angle_alpha   90.00
_cell.angle_beta   90.00
_cell.angle_gamma   90.00
#
_symmetry.space_group_name_H-M   'P 1'
#
loop_
_entity.id
_entity.type
_entity.pdbx_description
1 polymer ?
#
loop_
_entity_poly.entity_id
_entity_poly.type
_entity_poly.pdbx_seq_one_letter_code
_entity_poly.pdbx_strand_id
1 'polypeptide(L)'
;MKEDYFSFEGEQSEFNAAIATLMRIDKIKKAMAHATISNNYEMKFMILKSYYFELVGILKDEDEKEQNKKLKAITDNYFKYLVVLKKDKRFVSRGLVESFDEWEMELRNLEQKYGMNLPKKEDARFALMSTK
;
A
#
# COMPACT_ATOMS: atom_id res chain seq x y z
N MET A 1 -38.82 -23.73 -11.88
CA MET A 1 -37.54 -23.05 -12.15
C MET A 1 -37.37 -22.01 -11.05
N LYS A 2 -36.30 -22.07 -10.26
CA LYS A 2 -35.95 -20.97 -9.36
C LYS A 2 -35.17 -19.98 -10.22
N GLU A 3 -35.68 -18.77 -10.36
CA GLU A 3 -34.96 -17.68 -10.99
C GLU A 3 -33.82 -17.28 -10.06
N ASP A 4 -32.59 -17.52 -10.50
CA ASP A 4 -31.40 -16.98 -9.87
C ASP A 4 -31.41 -15.46 -10.07
N TYR A 5 -31.95 -14.73 -9.09
CA TYR A 5 -31.75 -13.29 -8.97
C TYR A 5 -30.28 -13.05 -8.63
N PHE A 6 -29.43 -13.01 -9.66
CA PHE A 6 -28.10 -12.41 -9.58
C PHE A 6 -28.29 -10.96 -9.13
N SER A 7 -27.99 -10.66 -7.87
CA SER A 7 -28.25 -9.33 -7.30
C SER A 7 -27.20 -8.34 -7.81
N PHE A 8 -27.53 -7.65 -8.89
CA PHE A 8 -26.77 -6.56 -9.51
C PHE A 8 -26.23 -5.53 -8.50
N GLU A 9 -26.93 -5.31 -7.38
CA GLU A 9 -26.50 -4.42 -6.30
C GLU A 9 -25.25 -4.90 -5.55
N GLY A 10 -25.08 -6.21 -5.37
CA GLY A 10 -23.90 -6.80 -4.71
C GLY A 10 -22.63 -6.60 -5.55
N GLU A 11 -22.71 -6.91 -6.84
CA GLU A 11 -21.61 -6.74 -7.79
C GLU A 11 -21.22 -5.26 -7.95
N GLN A 12 -22.20 -4.35 -7.96
CA GLN A 12 -21.95 -2.91 -8.02
C GLN A 12 -21.26 -2.39 -6.73
N SER A 13 -21.63 -2.92 -5.57
CA SER A 13 -21.00 -2.60 -4.29
C SER A 13 -19.54 -3.06 -4.25
N GLU A 14 -19.28 -4.31 -4.67
CA GLU A 14 -17.93 -4.88 -4.75
C GLU A 14 -17.04 -4.10 -5.74
N PHE A 15 -17.58 -3.74 -6.90
CA PHE A 15 -16.90 -2.90 -7.88
C PHE A 15 -16.53 -1.52 -7.30
N ASN A 16 -17.48 -0.85 -6.66
CA ASN A 16 -17.23 0.46 -6.03
C ASN A 16 -16.20 0.37 -4.90
N ALA A 17 -16.22 -0.70 -4.12
CA ALA A 17 -15.23 -0.96 -3.07
C ALA A 17 -13.82 -1.13 -3.66
N ALA A 18 -13.69 -1.90 -4.75
CA ALA A 18 -12.43 -2.09 -5.46
C ALA A 18 -11.88 -0.75 -6.01
N ILE A 19 -12.73 0.06 -6.65
CA ILE A 19 -12.34 1.40 -7.14
C ILE A 19 -11.90 2.30 -5.98
N ALA A 20 -12.62 2.28 -4.85
CA ALA A 20 -12.25 3.07 -3.67
C ALA A 20 -10.88 2.66 -3.11
N THR A 21 -10.57 1.36 -3.06
CA THR A 21 -9.24 0.84 -2.66
C THR A 21 -8.14 1.35 -3.59
N LEU A 22 -8.34 1.26 -4.90
CA LEU A 22 -7.38 1.78 -5.87
C LEU A 22 -7.12 3.29 -5.70
N MET A 23 -8.17 4.08 -5.46
CA MET A 23 -8.05 5.51 -5.17
C MET A 23 -7.30 5.79 -3.86
N ARG A 24 -7.49 4.98 -2.82
CA ARG A 24 -6.76 5.11 -1.55
C ARG A 24 -5.28 4.79 -1.74
N ILE A 25 -4.95 3.72 -2.47
CA ILE A 25 -3.56 3.37 -2.81
C ILE A 25 -2.86 4.51 -3.57
N ASP A 26 -3.52 5.14 -4.56
CA ASP A 26 -2.96 6.31 -5.27
C ASP A 26 -2.70 7.50 -4.33
N LYS A 27 -3.64 7.81 -3.43
CA LYS A 27 -3.46 8.87 -2.42
C LYS A 27 -2.31 8.56 -1.46
N ILE A 28 -2.18 7.31 -1.03
CA ILE A 28 -1.07 6.85 -0.18
C ILE A 28 0.27 7.07 -0.88
N LYS A 29 0.41 6.69 -2.15
CA LYS A 29 1.65 6.90 -2.92
C LYS A 29 2.01 8.38 -3.06
N LYS A 30 1.03 9.26 -3.27
CA LYS A 30 1.24 10.72 -3.29
C LYS A 30 1.69 11.24 -1.92
N ALA A 31 1.04 10.82 -0.85
CA ALA A 31 1.42 11.20 0.51
C ALA A 31 2.83 10.71 0.87
N MET A 32 3.19 9.50 0.43
CA MET A 32 4.51 8.90 0.65
C MET A 32 5.63 9.74 0.01
N ALA A 33 5.42 10.22 -1.21
CA ALA A 33 6.35 11.13 -1.87
C ALA A 33 6.58 12.41 -1.06
N HIS A 34 5.51 13.00 -0.50
CA HIS A 34 5.63 14.17 0.38
C HIS A 34 6.37 13.88 1.70
N ALA A 35 6.11 12.72 2.32
CA ALA A 35 6.78 12.32 3.56
C ALA A 35 8.29 12.10 3.34
N THR A 36 8.67 11.51 2.21
CA THR A 36 10.09 11.34 1.83
C THR A 36 10.78 12.69 1.60
N ILE A 37 10.15 13.63 0.89
CA ILE A 37 10.74 14.96 0.66
C ILE A 37 10.92 15.75 1.96
N SER A 38 9.96 15.62 2.89
CA SER A 38 10.00 16.34 4.18
C SER A 38 10.87 15.67 5.25
N ASN A 39 11.50 14.53 4.95
CA ASN A 39 12.24 13.70 5.92
C ASN A 39 11.43 13.41 7.21
N ASN A 40 10.10 13.34 7.11
CA ASN A 40 9.22 13.06 8.24
C ASN A 40 9.06 11.54 8.38
N TYR A 41 9.94 10.92 9.16
CA TYR A 41 9.99 9.46 9.34
C TYR A 41 8.77 8.89 10.07
N GLU A 42 8.16 9.65 10.97
CA GLU A 42 6.91 9.25 11.62
C GLU A 42 5.79 9.18 10.58
N MET A 43 5.65 10.22 9.78
CA MET A 43 4.67 10.24 8.69
C MET A 43 4.96 9.14 7.66
N LYS A 44 6.23 8.91 7.30
CA LYS A 44 6.63 7.84 6.38
C LYS A 44 6.26 6.46 6.90
N PHE A 45 6.53 6.18 8.18
CA PHE A 45 6.14 4.91 8.82
C PHE A 45 4.62 4.72 8.80
N MET A 46 3.85 5.75 9.18
CA MET A 46 2.38 5.68 9.19
C MET A 46 1.81 5.43 7.79
N ILE A 47 2.34 6.09 6.77
CA ILE A 47 1.89 5.92 5.39
C ILE A 47 2.25 4.53 4.85
N LEU A 48 3.46 4.01 5.14
CA LEU A 48 3.85 2.65 4.77
C LEU A 48 2.94 1.60 5.40
N LYS A 49 2.60 1.78 6.68
CA LYS A 49 1.68 0.90 7.39
C LYS A 49 0.28 0.96 6.78
N SER A 50 -0.22 2.15 6.45
CA SER A 50 -1.49 2.30 5.72
C SER A 50 -1.44 1.62 4.36
N TYR A 51 -0.31 1.71 3.65
CA TYR A 51 -0.15 1.06 2.35
C TYR A 51 -0.29 -0.46 2.48
N TYR A 52 0.43 -1.05 3.43
CA TYR A 52 0.33 -2.48 3.73
C TYR A 52 -1.12 -2.91 4.04
N PHE A 53 -1.86 -2.16 4.85
CA PHE A 53 -3.24 -2.52 5.19
C PHE A 53 -4.22 -2.45 4.03
N GLU A 54 -3.99 -1.58 3.04
CA GLU A 54 -4.79 -1.61 1.81
C GLU A 54 -4.49 -2.86 0.96
N LEU A 55 -3.27 -3.40 1.04
CA LEU A 55 -2.90 -4.62 0.33
C LEU A 55 -3.37 -5.89 1.03
N VAL A 56 -3.37 -5.92 2.37
CA VAL A 56 -3.47 -7.16 3.16
C VAL A 56 -4.71 -8.00 2.84
N GLY A 57 -5.86 -7.37 2.57
CA GLY A 57 -7.11 -8.08 2.27
C GLY A 57 -7.10 -8.85 0.95
N ILE A 58 -6.04 -8.71 0.15
CA ILE A 58 -5.93 -9.25 -1.21
C ILE A 58 -4.68 -10.13 -1.35
N LEU A 59 -3.74 -10.05 -0.40
CA LEU A 59 -2.56 -10.90 -0.38
C LEU A 59 -2.94 -12.36 -0.12
N LYS A 60 -2.20 -13.28 -0.72
CA LYS A 60 -2.23 -14.70 -0.32
C LYS A 60 -1.51 -14.88 1.02
N ASP A 61 -1.91 -15.89 1.77
CA ASP A 61 -1.38 -16.23 3.11
C ASP A 61 0.15 -16.18 3.22
N GLU A 62 0.88 -16.66 2.21
CA GLU A 62 2.35 -16.66 2.22
C GLU A 62 2.93 -15.25 2.14
N ASP A 63 2.42 -14.43 1.22
CA ASP A 63 2.83 -13.04 1.07
C ASP A 63 2.43 -12.24 2.32
N GLU A 64 1.21 -12.44 2.82
CA GLU A 64 0.74 -11.78 4.04
C GLU A 64 1.61 -12.14 5.26
N LYS A 65 1.94 -13.43 5.46
CA LYS A 65 2.83 -13.87 6.55
C LYS A 65 4.19 -13.20 6.46
N GLU A 66 4.75 -13.10 5.25
CA GLU A 66 6.04 -12.44 5.06
C GLU A 66 5.96 -10.95 5.35
N GLN A 67 4.93 -10.27 4.87
CA GLN A 67 4.73 -8.84 5.14
C GLN A 67 4.46 -8.55 6.62
N ASN A 68 3.79 -9.45 7.34
CA ASN A 68 3.61 -9.35 8.78
C ASN A 68 4.94 -9.42 9.55
N LYS A 69 5.88 -10.29 9.12
CA LYS A 69 7.23 -10.32 9.72
C LYS A 69 7.97 -9.01 9.47
N LYS A 70 7.84 -8.43 8.28
CA LYS A 70 8.48 -7.15 7.92
C LYS A 70 7.89 -5.98 8.70
N LEU A 71 6.56 -5.91 8.80
CA LEU A 71 5.87 -4.93 9.64
C LEU A 71 6.42 -4.97 11.08
N LYS A 72 6.59 -6.17 11.65
CA LYS A 72 7.18 -6.32 12.99
C LYS A 72 8.62 -5.78 13.04
N ALA A 73 9.49 -6.22 12.14
CA ALA A 73 10.89 -5.80 12.11
C ALA A 73 11.05 -4.26 11.95
N ILE A 74 10.24 -3.66 11.08
CA ILE A 74 10.25 -2.22 10.83
C ILE A 74 9.70 -1.44 12.01
N THR A 75 8.65 -1.96 12.66
CA THR A 75 8.11 -1.39 13.89
C THR A 75 9.17 -1.40 15.00
N ASP A 76 9.90 -2.51 15.16
CA ASP A 76 10.99 -2.62 16.15
C ASP A 76 12.13 -1.63 15.84
N ASN A 77 12.51 -1.49 14.58
CA ASN A 77 13.54 -0.52 14.14
C ASN A 77 13.07 0.93 14.36
N TYR A 78 11.80 1.23 14.09
CA TYR A 78 11.22 2.55 14.33
C TYR A 78 11.15 2.88 15.84
N PHE A 79 10.78 1.92 16.69
CA PHE A 79 10.80 2.12 18.14
C PHE A 79 12.22 2.38 18.66
N LYS A 80 13.22 1.64 18.18
CA LYS A 80 14.63 1.91 18.51
C LYS A 80 15.02 3.34 18.11
N TYR A 81 14.63 3.78 16.92
CA TYR A 81 14.84 5.16 16.47
C TYR A 81 14.19 6.19 17.40
N LEU A 82 12.93 6.01 17.81
CA LEU A 82 12.27 6.91 18.75
C LEU A 82 12.99 6.99 20.10
N VAL A 83 13.49 5.86 20.60
CA VAL A 83 14.27 5.82 21.86
C VAL A 83 15.59 6.55 21.71
N VAL A 84 16.27 6.42 20.56
CA VAL A 84 17.54 7.11 20.27
C VAL A 84 17.33 8.60 20.05
N LEU A 85 16.32 9.02 19.29
CA LEU A 85 15.97 10.43 19.07
C LEU A 85 15.72 11.20 20.38
N LYS A 86 15.05 10.54 21.34
CA LYS A 86 14.82 11.12 22.67
C LYS A 86 16.12 11.37 23.44
N LYS A 87 17.21 10.68 23.08
CA LYS A 87 18.54 10.84 23.68
C LYS A 87 19.47 11.73 22.83
N ASP A 88 19.36 11.68 21.50
CA ASP A 88 20.12 12.50 20.55
C ASP A 88 19.27 12.86 19.32
N LYS A 89 18.90 14.14 19.22
CA LYS A 89 18.02 14.66 18.16
C LYS A 89 18.67 14.68 16.76
N ARG A 90 19.96 14.37 16.64
CA ARG A 90 20.70 14.43 15.37
C ARG A 90 20.86 13.08 14.68
N PHE A 91 20.38 12.00 15.29
CA PHE A 91 20.63 10.66 14.77
C PHE A 91 19.42 10.10 14.01
N VAL A 92 19.56 10.01 12.69
CA VAL A 92 18.77 9.09 11.86
C VAL A 92 19.69 7.95 11.50
N SER A 93 19.34 6.72 11.89
CA SER A 93 20.12 5.57 11.46
C SER A 93 19.87 5.33 9.97
N ARG A 94 20.93 5.29 9.17
CA ARG A 94 20.89 4.91 7.76
C ARG A 94 20.06 3.63 7.55
N GLY A 95 20.17 2.67 8.46
CA GLY A 95 19.41 1.41 8.42
C GLY A 95 17.89 1.57 8.57
N LEU A 96 17.37 2.60 9.25
CA LEU A 96 15.92 2.85 9.29
C LEU A 96 15.40 3.30 7.92
N VAL A 97 16.14 4.21 7.28
CA VAL A 97 15.79 4.74 5.96
C VAL A 97 15.80 3.61 4.93
N GLU A 98 16.86 2.81 4.93
CA GLU A 98 16.99 1.63 4.07
C GLU A 98 15.83 0.63 4.31
N SER A 99 15.48 0.36 5.58
CA SER A 99 14.35 -0.53 5.91
C SER A 99 13.00 -0.02 5.37
N PHE A 100 12.78 1.30 5.39
CA PHE A 100 11.56 1.89 4.84
C PHE A 100 11.52 1.82 3.31
N ASP A 101 12.64 2.11 2.66
CA ASP A 101 12.73 2.09 1.19
C ASP A 101 12.61 0.67 0.63
N GLU A 102 13.25 -0.31 1.27
CA GLU A 102 13.12 -1.73 0.93
C GLU A 102 11.67 -2.20 1.03
N TRP A 103 11.00 -1.90 2.14
CA TRP A 103 9.61 -2.31 2.33
C TRP A 103 8.66 -1.60 1.36
N GLU A 104 8.89 -0.32 1.08
CA GLU A 104 8.13 0.40 0.05
C GLU A 104 8.20 -0.32 -1.30
N MET A 105 9.41 -0.67 -1.76
CA MET A 105 9.61 -1.34 -3.03
C MET A 105 8.88 -2.68 -3.08
N GLU A 106 8.89 -3.43 -1.99
CA GLU A 106 8.19 -4.71 -1.93
C GLU A 106 6.67 -4.55 -1.97
N LEU A 107 6.11 -3.59 -1.25
CA LEU A 107 4.67 -3.29 -1.31
C LEU A 107 4.27 -2.87 -2.73
N ARG A 108 5.12 -2.13 -3.46
CA ARG A 108 4.90 -1.82 -4.89
C ARG A 108 4.97 -3.06 -5.78
N ASN A 109 5.89 -3.99 -5.52
CA ASN A 109 5.97 -5.25 -6.26
C ASN A 109 4.72 -6.12 -6.01
N LEU A 110 4.21 -6.12 -4.78
CA LEU A 110 2.95 -6.79 -4.44
C LEU A 110 1.75 -6.11 -5.10
N GLU A 111 1.66 -4.78 -5.07
CA GLU A 111 0.65 -4.01 -5.81
C GLU A 111 0.60 -4.43 -7.29
N GLN A 112 1.76 -4.54 -7.94
CA GLN A 112 1.88 -5.00 -9.33
C GLN A 112 1.46 -6.46 -9.50
N LYS A 113 1.97 -7.35 -8.64
CA LYS A 113 1.67 -8.79 -8.67
C LYS A 113 0.16 -9.08 -8.58
N TYR A 114 -0.57 -8.30 -7.80
CA TYR A 114 -2.00 -8.47 -7.56
C TYR A 114 -2.88 -7.53 -8.42
N GLY A 115 -2.31 -6.82 -9.39
CA GLY A 115 -3.09 -5.99 -10.32
C GLY A 115 -3.74 -4.77 -9.67
N MET A 116 -3.21 -4.29 -8.54
CA MET A 116 -3.75 -3.18 -7.74
C MET A 116 -3.26 -1.80 -8.20
N ASN A 117 -2.89 -1.69 -9.47
CA ASN A 117 -2.49 -0.43 -10.07
C ASN A 117 -3.69 0.18 -10.77
N LEU A 118 -3.93 1.48 -10.54
CA LEU A 118 -4.80 2.24 -11.43
C LEU A 118 -4.23 2.17 -12.86
N PRO A 119 -4.99 1.67 -13.85
CA PRO A 119 -4.56 1.76 -15.24
C PRO A 119 -4.26 3.21 -15.57
N LYS A 120 -3.16 3.45 -16.26
CA LYS A 120 -2.82 4.81 -16.70
C LYS A 120 -3.96 5.29 -17.61
N LYS A 121 -4.25 6.60 -17.60
CA LYS A 121 -5.34 7.21 -18.42
C LYS A 121 -5.29 6.78 -19.90
N GLU A 122 -4.13 6.39 -20.40
CA GLU A 122 -3.89 5.90 -21.76
C GLU A 122 -4.47 4.49 -21.98
N ASP A 123 -4.36 3.58 -21.01
CA ASP A 123 -4.83 2.18 -21.11
C ASP A 123 -6.36 2.07 -21.10
N ALA A 124 -7.05 2.94 -20.33
CA ALA A 124 -8.51 2.95 -20.26
C ALA A 124 -9.18 3.31 -21.61
N ARG A 125 -8.51 4.11 -22.46
CA ARG A 125 -9.00 4.44 -23.80
C ARG A 125 -8.88 3.27 -24.78
N PHE A 126 -7.88 2.41 -24.61
CA PHE A 126 -7.70 1.23 -25.46
C PHE A 126 -8.73 0.14 -25.15
N ALA A 127 -9.03 -0.11 -23.87
CA ALA A 127 -10.03 -1.11 -23.47
C ALA A 127 -11.46 -0.80 -23.99
N LEU A 128 -11.80 0.48 -24.13
CA LEU A 128 -13.08 0.94 -24.71
C LEU A 128 -13.11 0.91 -26.24
N MET A 129 -11.96 0.80 -26.91
CA MET A 129 -11.87 0.72 -28.38
C MET A 129 -11.75 -0.71 -28.90
N SER A 130 -11.35 -1.68 -28.06
CA SER A 130 -11.30 -3.11 -28.40
C SER A 130 -12.63 -3.86 -28.22
N THR A 131 -13.71 -3.15 -27.85
CA THR A 131 -15.07 -3.70 -27.65
C THR A 131 -16.04 -3.32 -28.79
N LYS A 132 -15.53 -3.00 -29.98
CA LYS A 132 -16.35 -2.78 -31.19
C LYS A 132 -16.19 -3.90 -32.20
#